data_AF-A0A971BR76-F1
#
_entry.id   AF-A0A971BR76-F1
#
_cell.length_a   1.000
_cell.length_b   1.000
_cell.length_c   1.000
_cell.angle_alpha   90.00
_cell.angle_beta   90.00
_cell.angle_gamma   90.00
#
_symmetry.space_group_name_H-M   'P 1'
#
loop_
_entity.id
_entity.type
_entity.pdbx_description
1 polymer ?
#
loop_
_entity_poly.entity_id
_entity_poly.type
_entity_poly.pdbx_seq_one_letter_code
_entity_poly.pdbx_strand_id
1 'polypeptide(L)'
;MTDTAQPAPPVARKQPVERRHHGDLFIDDYEWLRDKESPEVLAHLEAENAYTDAVTADQAPLREAIFAEIKGRTKEADLSVPRREGQWWYYSRTVEGGQHPIFCRVRAATTGDERADWTPPRLPDDGGPLPGEQVLLDANADSQRHDFYALGGFDIAHDGSLLAWLTDTTGDERFALHVRDLTTGADLVDEITGLGYGVEFLPGDREVMYTVVDDSWRPHEIRIHRIGDDPARDRVVFREDDPEMWLDATISDDRRFIVISVGNSELSEVHPLPLMSGTGLPLSDRILVLPRRARTLYDVVPIVAQGRSKLAILHHDGARNGELVLVDAGHSRLVGSTAERIADLDPEVVIAASETERLLDVAHAGRHLVIESMRDGLPTVSVRPLDDLATELRPAIDEELVAVSSIDQEWGAPVLRLEADSWVRPTRILEVHLDDLAAGAAPVLRRETPVLGGYDPGDYRAERHWATARDGVRVP
;
A
#
# COMPACT_ATOMS: atom_id res chain seq x y z
N MET A 1 -1.31 -16.09 -53.88
CA MET A 1 -0.39 -15.84 -52.76
C MET A 1 0.53 -14.72 -53.20
N THR A 2 0.08 -13.48 -53.02
CA THR A 2 0.91 -12.31 -53.24
C THR A 2 1.79 -12.15 -52.00
N ASP A 3 3.09 -12.34 -52.20
CA ASP A 3 4.16 -12.05 -51.25
C ASP A 3 4.19 -10.53 -51.03
N THR A 4 3.37 -10.03 -50.12
CA THR A 4 3.47 -8.64 -49.64
C THR A 4 4.70 -8.58 -48.74
N ALA A 5 5.80 -8.05 -49.28
CA ALA A 5 7.03 -7.81 -48.53
C ALA A 5 6.68 -7.06 -47.22
N GLN A 6 7.06 -7.64 -46.08
CA GLN A 6 6.90 -6.99 -44.78
C GLN A 6 7.65 -5.65 -44.78
N PRO A 7 7.09 -4.59 -44.18
CA PRO A 7 7.78 -3.32 -44.06
C PRO A 7 9.09 -3.51 -43.30
N ALA A 8 10.11 -2.70 -43.61
CA ALA A 8 11.34 -2.69 -42.82
C ALA A 8 11.12 -1.90 -41.52
N PRO A 9 11.76 -2.30 -40.39
CA PRO A 9 11.72 -1.50 -39.17
C PRO A 9 12.34 -0.12 -39.41
N PRO A 10 11.81 0.94 -38.78
CA PRO A 10 12.43 2.26 -38.86
C PRO A 10 13.83 2.22 -38.25
N VAL A 11 14.76 2.94 -38.88
CA VAL A 11 16.14 2.98 -38.41
C VAL A 11 16.35 4.29 -37.66
N ALA A 12 16.56 4.21 -36.35
CA ALA A 12 16.98 5.35 -35.54
C ALA A 12 18.31 5.88 -36.07
N ARG A 13 18.37 7.19 -36.36
CA ARG A 13 19.62 7.82 -36.77
C ARG A 13 20.60 7.81 -35.59
N LYS A 14 21.88 7.67 -35.91
CA LYS A 14 22.96 7.81 -34.94
C LYS A 14 23.42 9.26 -34.86
N GLN A 15 23.36 9.84 -33.67
CA GLN A 15 23.87 11.15 -33.33
C GLN A 15 24.78 11.01 -32.11
N PRO A 16 26.09 10.80 -32.31
CA PRO A 16 27.02 10.54 -31.22
C PRO A 16 27.02 11.67 -30.19
N VAL A 17 26.68 11.34 -28.94
CA VAL A 17 26.86 12.22 -27.78
C VAL A 17 27.85 11.58 -26.83
N GLU A 18 28.90 12.32 -26.49
CA GLU A 18 29.90 11.87 -25.52
C GLU A 18 29.40 12.11 -24.08
N ARG A 19 29.40 11.07 -23.27
CA ARG A 19 29.25 11.14 -21.81
C ARG A 19 30.56 10.71 -21.16
N ARG A 20 31.00 11.44 -20.14
CA ARG A 20 32.24 11.13 -19.40
C ARG A 20 31.94 10.97 -17.92
N HIS A 21 32.18 9.78 -17.39
CA HIS A 21 32.00 9.47 -15.97
C HIS A 21 33.25 8.77 -15.44
N HIS A 22 33.79 9.24 -14.31
CA HIS A 22 35.00 8.69 -13.67
C HIS A 22 36.24 8.53 -14.58
N GLY A 23 36.32 9.30 -15.67
CA GLY A 23 37.40 9.23 -16.66
C GLY A 23 37.11 8.32 -17.86
N ASP A 24 36.02 7.55 -17.81
CA ASP A 24 35.57 6.69 -18.91
C ASP A 24 34.69 7.48 -19.88
N LEU A 25 34.98 7.31 -21.18
CA LEU A 25 34.19 7.88 -22.27
C LEU A 25 33.17 6.86 -22.76
N PHE A 26 31.90 7.23 -22.73
CA PHE A 26 30.80 6.50 -23.36
C PHE A 26 30.21 7.34 -24.50
N ILE A 27 29.99 6.72 -25.65
CA ILE A 27 29.34 7.38 -26.79
C ILE A 27 27.92 6.84 -26.88
N ASP A 28 26.94 7.70 -26.62
CA ASP A 28 25.53 7.41 -26.80
C ASP A 28 25.08 7.93 -28.17
N ASP A 29 24.91 7.03 -29.14
CA ASP A 29 24.42 7.36 -30.47
C ASP A 29 22.95 7.83 -30.48
N TYR A 30 22.22 7.66 -29.37
CA TYR A 30 20.77 7.81 -29.33
C TYR A 30 20.28 8.74 -28.21
N GLU A 31 21.16 9.54 -27.61
CA GLU A 31 20.78 10.51 -26.57
C GLU A 31 19.68 11.48 -27.02
N TRP A 32 19.60 11.75 -28.32
CA TRP A 32 18.54 12.59 -28.90
C TRP A 32 17.12 12.03 -28.68
N LEU A 33 16.96 10.71 -28.45
CA LEU A 33 15.66 10.08 -28.12
C LEU A 33 15.14 10.44 -26.73
N ARG A 34 15.99 11.03 -25.87
CA ARG A 34 15.58 11.47 -24.52
C ARG A 34 14.65 12.68 -24.56
N ASP A 35 14.72 13.49 -25.62
CA ASP A 35 13.89 14.70 -25.78
C ASP A 35 12.47 14.35 -26.25
N LYS A 36 11.59 14.10 -25.29
CA LYS A 36 10.21 13.62 -25.52
C LYS A 36 9.35 14.58 -26.35
N GLU A 37 9.69 15.88 -26.37
CA GLU A 37 8.93 16.90 -27.09
C GLU A 37 9.48 17.15 -28.51
N SER A 38 10.64 16.57 -28.83
CA SER A 38 11.26 16.74 -30.14
C SER A 38 10.37 16.19 -31.25
N PRO A 39 10.07 16.99 -32.30
CA PRO A 39 9.35 16.50 -33.47
C PRO A 39 10.01 15.30 -34.14
N GLU A 40 11.34 15.18 -34.04
CA GLU A 40 12.08 14.05 -34.62
C GLU A 40 11.87 12.76 -33.81
N VAL A 41 11.77 12.88 -32.48
CA VAL A 41 11.48 11.74 -31.60
C VAL A 41 10.05 11.27 -31.81
N LEU A 42 9.09 12.20 -31.84
CA LEU A 42 7.69 11.88 -32.12
C LEU A 42 7.54 11.19 -33.47
N ALA A 43 8.17 11.70 -34.53
CA ALA A 43 8.14 11.08 -35.85
C ALA A 43 8.76 9.67 -35.87
N HIS A 44 9.81 9.43 -35.08
CA HIS A 44 10.40 8.10 -34.95
C HIS A 44 9.46 7.13 -34.22
N LEU A 45 8.83 7.56 -33.13
CA LEU A 45 7.84 6.76 -32.40
C LEU A 45 6.60 6.44 -33.25
N GLU A 46 6.10 7.41 -34.02
CA GLU A 46 5.01 7.18 -34.99
C GLU A 46 5.41 6.14 -36.03
N ALA A 47 6.66 6.17 -36.51
CA ALA A 47 7.16 5.17 -37.46
C ALA A 47 7.29 3.77 -36.83
N GLU A 48 7.71 3.67 -35.57
CA GLU A 48 7.77 2.40 -34.82
C GLU A 48 6.36 1.82 -34.58
N ASN A 49 5.39 2.68 -34.24
CA ASN A 49 3.98 2.28 -34.11
C ASN A 49 3.42 1.78 -35.45
N ALA A 50 3.64 2.51 -36.54
CA ALA A 50 3.18 2.11 -37.88
C ALA A 50 3.82 0.80 -38.35
N TYR A 51 5.10 0.59 -38.05
CA TYR A 51 5.78 -0.69 -38.31
C TYR A 51 5.14 -1.82 -37.49
N THR A 52 4.95 -1.62 -36.19
CA THR A 52 4.31 -2.59 -35.29
C THR A 52 2.91 -2.97 -35.76
N ASP A 53 2.08 -1.99 -36.12
CA ASP A 53 0.73 -2.21 -36.66
C ASP A 53 0.79 -3.06 -37.93
N ALA A 54 1.73 -2.78 -38.82
CA ALA A 54 1.84 -3.49 -40.09
C ALA A 54 2.34 -4.94 -39.92
N VAL A 55 3.33 -5.19 -39.06
CA VAL A 55 3.86 -6.55 -38.85
C VAL A 55 2.99 -7.43 -37.95
N THR A 56 2.06 -6.84 -37.20
CA THR A 56 1.09 -7.55 -36.36
C THR A 56 -0.35 -7.52 -36.92
N ALA A 57 -0.55 -6.97 -38.11
CA ALA A 57 -1.87 -6.78 -38.71
C ALA A 57 -2.65 -8.10 -38.87
N ASP A 58 -1.97 -9.19 -39.22
CA ASP A 58 -2.55 -10.52 -39.39
C ASP A 58 -3.01 -11.17 -38.06
N GLN A 59 -2.51 -10.67 -36.93
CA GLN A 59 -2.86 -11.12 -35.58
C GLN A 59 -4.11 -10.43 -35.03
N ALA A 60 -4.68 -9.45 -35.75
CA ALA A 60 -5.86 -8.71 -35.28
C ALA A 60 -7.04 -9.60 -34.85
N PRO A 61 -7.39 -10.69 -35.56
CA PRO A 61 -8.46 -11.59 -35.11
C PRO A 61 -8.15 -12.29 -33.78
N LEU A 62 -6.88 -12.68 -33.56
CA LEU A 62 -6.46 -13.32 -32.31
C LEU A 62 -6.47 -12.31 -31.16
N ARG A 63 -5.99 -11.08 -31.40
CA ARG A 63 -6.01 -9.99 -30.41
C ARG A 63 -7.45 -9.66 -29.97
N GLU A 64 -8.38 -9.56 -30.92
CA GLU A 64 -9.80 -9.33 -30.61
C GLU A 64 -10.40 -10.50 -29.83
N ALA A 65 -10.05 -11.74 -30.19
CA ALA A 65 -10.51 -12.92 -29.46
C ALA A 65 -10.01 -12.94 -28.01
N ILE A 66 -8.72 -12.64 -27.78
CA ILE A 66 -8.14 -12.54 -26.43
C ILE A 66 -8.77 -11.38 -25.65
N PHE A 67 -8.97 -10.23 -26.29
CA PHE A 67 -9.63 -9.08 -25.66
C PHE A 67 -11.06 -9.44 -25.22
N ALA A 68 -11.86 -10.03 -26.11
CA ALA A 68 -13.22 -10.46 -25.81
C ALA A 68 -13.26 -11.55 -24.72
N GLU A 69 -12.28 -12.46 -24.70
CA GLU A 69 -12.14 -13.46 -23.65
C GLU A 69 -11.85 -12.84 -22.29
N ILE A 70 -10.84 -11.96 -22.19
CA ILE A 70 -10.49 -11.26 -20.94
C ILE A 70 -11.70 -10.45 -20.46
N LYS A 71 -12.29 -9.63 -21.34
CA LYS A 71 -13.49 -8.85 -21.02
C LYS A 71 -14.64 -9.76 -20.56
N GLY A 72 -14.88 -10.87 -21.25
CA GLY A 72 -15.94 -11.81 -20.93
C GLY A 72 -15.73 -12.60 -19.63
N ARG A 73 -14.50 -12.59 -19.07
CA ARG A 73 -14.17 -13.17 -17.76
C ARG A 73 -14.27 -12.18 -16.61
N THR A 74 -14.23 -10.88 -16.89
CA THR A 74 -14.29 -9.81 -15.89
C THR A 74 -15.73 -9.47 -15.51
N LYS A 75 -16.04 -9.46 -14.20
CA LYS A 75 -17.28 -8.86 -13.69
C LYS A 75 -17.08 -7.35 -13.53
N GLU A 76 -17.64 -6.56 -14.45
CA GLU A 76 -17.44 -5.10 -14.46
C GLU A 76 -18.13 -4.40 -13.28
N ALA A 77 -19.36 -4.80 -12.94
CA ALA A 77 -20.09 -4.28 -11.79
C ALA A 77 -19.85 -5.17 -10.56
N ASP A 78 -19.08 -4.70 -9.59
CA ASP A 78 -18.75 -5.47 -8.40
C ASP A 78 -18.44 -4.57 -7.22
N LEU A 79 -18.26 -5.16 -6.03
CA LEU A 79 -17.97 -4.41 -4.81
C LEU A 79 -16.99 -5.15 -3.89
N SER A 80 -16.18 -4.38 -3.17
CA SER A 80 -15.23 -4.91 -2.21
C SER A 80 -15.93 -5.40 -0.93
N VAL A 81 -15.24 -6.23 -0.14
CA VAL A 81 -15.76 -6.64 1.18
C VAL A 81 -15.66 -5.44 2.12
N PRO A 82 -16.78 -4.97 2.72
CA PRO A 82 -16.74 -3.76 3.53
C PRO A 82 -15.83 -3.90 4.75
N ARG A 83 -15.02 -2.87 5.01
CA ARG A 83 -14.19 -2.72 6.21
C ARG A 83 -14.91 -1.82 7.20
N ARG A 84 -14.97 -2.22 8.47
CA ARG A 84 -15.55 -1.36 9.50
C ARG A 84 -14.52 -0.35 9.96
N GLU A 85 -14.94 0.89 10.08
CA GLU A 85 -14.21 1.90 10.85
C GLU A 85 -15.20 2.77 11.62
N GLY A 86 -15.11 2.69 12.96
CA GLY A 86 -16.03 3.32 13.89
C GLY A 86 -17.48 2.95 13.63
N GLN A 87 -18.24 3.93 13.15
CA GLN A 87 -19.68 3.85 12.98
C GLN A 87 -20.13 3.49 11.56
N TRP A 88 -19.20 3.14 10.69
CA TRP A 88 -19.44 2.94 9.28
C TRP A 88 -18.76 1.67 8.77
N TRP A 89 -19.36 1.08 7.75
CA TRP A 89 -18.73 0.11 6.87
C TRP A 89 -18.36 0.82 5.58
N TYR A 90 -17.07 0.86 5.25
CA TYR A 90 -16.53 1.47 4.04
C TYR A 90 -16.24 0.39 3.00
N TYR A 91 -16.55 0.69 1.74
CA TYR A 91 -16.30 -0.20 0.61
C TYR A 91 -16.19 0.60 -0.69
N SER A 92 -15.73 -0.05 -1.75
CA SER A 92 -15.73 0.50 -3.11
C SER A 92 -16.58 -0.38 -4.01
N ARG A 93 -17.15 0.23 -5.05
CA ARG A 93 -17.85 -0.48 -6.11
C ARG A 93 -17.40 -0.03 -7.49
N THR A 94 -17.40 -0.95 -8.44
CA THR A 94 -17.24 -0.68 -9.87
C THR A 94 -18.60 -0.83 -10.55
N VAL A 95 -18.77 -0.18 -11.69
CA VAL A 95 -20.01 -0.23 -12.49
C VAL A 95 -19.67 -0.56 -13.93
N GLU A 96 -20.61 -1.17 -14.65
CA GLU A 96 -20.44 -1.50 -16.06
C GLU A 96 -20.06 -0.25 -16.89
N GLY A 97 -19.01 -0.37 -17.71
CA GLY A 97 -18.47 0.74 -18.49
C GLY A 97 -17.75 1.83 -17.69
N GLY A 98 -17.68 1.73 -16.35
CA GLY A 98 -16.87 2.62 -15.51
C GLY A 98 -15.39 2.26 -15.57
N GLN A 99 -14.52 3.27 -15.46
CA GLN A 99 -13.06 3.11 -15.48
C GLN A 99 -12.43 3.30 -14.09
N HIS A 100 -13.21 3.77 -13.12
CA HIS A 100 -12.75 4.11 -11.78
C HIS A 100 -13.71 3.57 -10.70
N PRO A 101 -13.22 3.39 -9.45
CA PRO A 101 -14.07 2.97 -8.33
C PRO A 101 -14.99 4.10 -7.85
N ILE A 102 -16.08 3.71 -7.20
CA ILE A 102 -16.97 4.59 -6.44
C ILE A 102 -16.83 4.21 -4.96
N PHE A 103 -16.32 5.14 -4.15
CA PHE A 103 -16.09 4.94 -2.73
C PHE A 103 -17.36 5.24 -1.95
N CYS A 104 -17.75 4.30 -1.10
CA CYS A 104 -19.05 4.26 -0.47
C CYS A 104 -18.94 3.90 1.01
N ARG A 105 -19.99 4.22 1.76
CA ARG A 105 -20.18 3.69 3.12
C ARG A 105 -21.63 3.37 3.43
N VAL A 106 -21.85 2.48 4.40
CA VAL A 106 -23.15 2.27 5.05
C VAL A 106 -22.99 2.33 6.56
N ARG A 107 -24.05 2.73 7.27
CA ARG A 107 -24.03 2.83 8.73
C ARG A 107 -23.82 1.45 9.35
N ALA A 108 -22.86 1.31 10.25
CA ALA A 108 -22.68 0.09 11.03
C ALA A 108 -23.77 -0.03 12.11
N ALA A 109 -24.23 -1.26 12.34
CA ALA A 109 -25.07 -1.56 13.50
C ALA A 109 -24.20 -1.63 14.76
N THR A 110 -24.78 -1.30 15.92
CA THR A 110 -24.16 -1.53 17.22
C THR A 110 -25.21 -2.19 18.11
N THR A 111 -25.16 -3.51 18.12
CA THR A 111 -26.11 -4.39 18.80
C THR A 111 -25.65 -4.73 20.22
N GLY A 112 -24.36 -4.52 20.51
CA GLY A 112 -23.73 -4.94 21.77
C GLY A 112 -23.24 -6.39 21.75
N ASP A 113 -23.48 -7.12 20.65
CA ASP A 113 -22.82 -8.39 20.34
C ASP A 113 -21.65 -8.09 19.40
N GLU A 114 -20.42 -8.22 19.90
CA GLU A 114 -19.19 -7.93 19.14
C GLU A 114 -19.14 -8.72 17.82
N ARG A 115 -19.55 -9.99 17.82
CA ARG A 115 -19.49 -10.82 16.61
C ARG A 115 -20.47 -10.36 15.56
N ALA A 116 -21.68 -10.00 15.98
CA ALA A 116 -22.68 -9.44 15.08
C ALA A 116 -22.23 -8.07 14.55
N ASP A 117 -21.64 -7.25 15.40
CA ASP A 117 -21.22 -5.88 15.08
C ASP A 117 -20.03 -5.86 14.10
N TRP A 118 -19.15 -6.86 14.15
CA TRP A 118 -18.00 -7.02 13.25
C TRP A 118 -18.22 -7.97 12.08
N THR A 119 -19.45 -8.43 11.85
CA THR A 119 -19.80 -9.18 10.63
C THR A 119 -20.16 -8.21 9.50
N PRO A 120 -19.44 -8.21 8.36
CA PRO A 120 -19.75 -7.33 7.24
C PRO A 120 -21.17 -7.59 6.68
N PRO A 121 -21.84 -6.56 6.13
CA PRO A 121 -23.14 -6.73 5.50
C PRO A 121 -23.05 -7.67 4.29
N ARG A 122 -24.14 -8.39 4.01
CA ARG A 122 -24.21 -9.29 2.84
C ARG A 122 -24.12 -8.48 1.55
N LEU A 123 -23.19 -8.89 0.69
CA LEU A 123 -22.96 -8.30 -0.62
C LEU A 123 -24.10 -8.68 -1.59
N PRO A 124 -24.66 -7.71 -2.35
CA PRO A 124 -25.55 -7.98 -3.47
C PRO A 124 -24.84 -8.76 -4.59
N ASP A 125 -25.51 -9.78 -5.12
CA ASP A 125 -24.92 -10.61 -6.18
C ASP A 125 -24.70 -9.82 -7.49
N ASP A 126 -25.53 -8.80 -7.72
CA ASP A 126 -25.53 -7.93 -8.91
C ASP A 126 -24.52 -6.77 -8.85
N GLY A 127 -23.74 -6.63 -7.78
CA GLY A 127 -22.81 -5.52 -7.60
C GLY A 127 -23.50 -4.17 -7.32
N GLY A 128 -24.80 -4.19 -7.02
CA GLY A 128 -25.57 -3.00 -6.67
C GLY A 128 -25.20 -2.40 -5.31
N PRO A 129 -25.73 -1.20 -4.99
CA PRO A 129 -25.43 -0.52 -3.74
C PRO A 129 -25.98 -1.27 -2.51
N LEU A 130 -25.28 -1.17 -1.38
CA LEU A 130 -25.81 -1.68 -0.12
C LEU A 130 -26.99 -0.83 0.38
N PRO A 131 -27.96 -1.40 1.12
CA PRO A 131 -29.05 -0.64 1.70
C PRO A 131 -28.56 0.51 2.59
N GLY A 132 -28.94 1.74 2.24
CA GLY A 132 -28.50 2.94 2.96
C GLY A 132 -27.12 3.45 2.55
N GLU A 133 -26.61 3.06 1.38
CA GLU A 133 -25.35 3.56 0.80
C GLU A 133 -25.28 5.10 0.81
N GLN A 134 -24.13 5.61 1.24
CA GLN A 134 -23.68 6.98 1.01
C GLN A 134 -22.45 6.92 0.12
N VAL A 135 -22.51 7.58 -1.04
CA VAL A 135 -21.35 7.77 -1.91
C VAL A 135 -20.48 8.89 -1.32
N LEU A 136 -19.19 8.60 -1.15
CA LEU A 136 -18.19 9.54 -0.66
C LEU A 136 -17.50 10.24 -1.83
N LEU A 137 -17.11 9.46 -2.83
CA LEU A 137 -16.41 9.91 -4.02
C LEU A 137 -16.76 9.00 -5.21
N ASP A 138 -17.26 9.59 -6.30
CA ASP A 138 -17.44 8.90 -7.57
C ASP A 138 -16.32 9.34 -8.52
N ALA A 139 -15.25 8.56 -8.57
CA ALA A 139 -14.11 8.88 -9.41
C ALA A 139 -14.42 8.78 -10.91
N ASN A 140 -15.51 8.13 -11.32
CA ASN A 140 -15.94 8.18 -12.73
C ASN A 140 -16.56 9.54 -13.05
N ALA A 141 -17.34 10.11 -12.14
CA ALA A 141 -17.91 11.43 -12.34
C ALA A 141 -16.82 12.52 -12.38
N ASP A 142 -15.82 12.41 -11.50
CA ASP A 142 -14.73 13.38 -11.40
C ASP A 142 -13.77 13.29 -12.60
N SER A 143 -13.47 12.08 -13.08
CA SER A 143 -12.57 11.86 -14.23
C SER A 143 -13.11 12.34 -15.57
N GLN A 144 -14.43 12.50 -15.76
CA GLN A 144 -15.06 12.87 -17.04
C GLN A 144 -14.53 14.17 -17.69
N ARG A 145 -13.88 15.04 -16.90
CA ARG A 145 -13.37 16.34 -17.35
C ARG A 145 -11.90 16.29 -17.77
N HIS A 146 -11.25 15.14 -17.64
CA HIS A 146 -9.82 14.99 -17.77
C HIS A 146 -9.48 13.80 -18.68
N ASP A 147 -8.43 13.94 -19.48
CA ASP A 147 -7.93 12.84 -20.33
C ASP A 147 -7.18 11.78 -19.49
N PHE A 148 -6.73 12.14 -18.29
CA PHE A 148 -6.12 11.28 -17.30
C PHE A 148 -6.68 11.61 -15.91
N TYR A 149 -6.86 10.60 -15.06
CA TYR A 149 -7.29 10.77 -13.67
C TYR A 149 -6.73 9.66 -12.79
N ALA A 150 -6.03 10.03 -11.73
CA ALA A 150 -5.54 9.11 -10.71
C ALA A 150 -5.74 9.68 -9.31
N LEU A 151 -5.95 8.78 -8.34
CA LEU A 151 -5.98 9.13 -6.92
C LEU A 151 -4.63 8.84 -6.28
N GLY A 152 -4.08 9.82 -5.56
CA GLY A 152 -2.79 9.69 -4.85
C GLY A 152 -2.91 9.47 -3.34
N GLY A 153 -4.13 9.52 -2.81
CA GLY A 153 -4.42 9.48 -1.38
C GLY A 153 -5.91 9.67 -1.14
N PHE A 154 -6.42 9.04 -0.10
CA PHE A 154 -7.83 9.06 0.27
C PHE A 154 -7.91 8.71 1.75
N ASP A 155 -8.43 9.61 2.57
CA ASP A 155 -8.63 9.36 3.99
C ASP A 155 -9.88 10.05 4.51
N ILE A 156 -10.46 9.48 5.57
CA ILE A 156 -11.71 9.93 6.17
C ILE A 156 -11.44 10.25 7.64
N ALA A 157 -11.91 11.42 8.08
CA ALA A 157 -11.84 11.80 9.48
C ALA A 157 -12.50 10.75 10.38
N HIS A 158 -11.99 10.58 11.60
CA HIS A 158 -12.44 9.51 12.50
C HIS A 158 -13.93 9.60 12.84
N ASP A 159 -14.45 10.81 13.01
CA ASP A 159 -15.87 11.07 13.23
C ASP A 159 -16.74 10.84 11.97
N GLY A 160 -16.11 10.61 10.81
CA GLY A 160 -16.75 10.38 9.51
C GLY A 160 -17.37 11.65 8.90
N SER A 161 -16.99 12.84 9.37
CA SER A 161 -17.56 14.11 8.90
C SER A 161 -16.82 14.71 7.70
N LEU A 162 -15.54 14.38 7.51
CA LEU A 162 -14.71 14.92 6.44
C LEU A 162 -14.07 13.80 5.61
N LEU A 163 -13.90 14.07 4.33
CA LEU A 163 -13.10 13.29 3.38
C LEU A 163 -11.96 14.18 2.88
N ALA A 164 -10.75 13.66 2.82
CA ALA A 164 -9.61 14.24 2.13
C ALA A 164 -9.17 13.30 1.02
N TRP A 165 -8.89 13.82 -0.18
CA TRP A 165 -8.37 13.00 -1.28
C TRP A 165 -7.42 13.79 -2.16
N LEU A 166 -6.52 13.07 -2.84
CA LEU A 166 -5.50 13.61 -3.71
C LEU A 166 -5.78 13.21 -5.15
N THR A 167 -5.74 14.16 -6.10
CA THR A 167 -5.97 13.89 -7.54
C THR A 167 -4.79 14.30 -8.41
N ASP A 168 -4.42 13.46 -9.37
CA ASP A 168 -3.54 13.79 -10.51
C ASP A 168 -4.38 13.70 -11.79
N THR A 169 -4.29 14.73 -12.63
CA THR A 169 -5.04 14.83 -13.89
C THR A 169 -4.14 14.94 -15.14
N THR A 170 -2.83 14.84 -14.94
CA THR A 170 -1.79 14.98 -15.98
C THR A 170 -0.88 13.75 -16.10
N GLY A 171 -0.83 12.90 -15.07
CA GLY A 171 -0.02 11.68 -15.06
C GLY A 171 1.44 11.92 -14.71
N ASP A 172 1.75 13.04 -14.05
CA ASP A 172 3.09 13.38 -13.56
C ASP A 172 3.27 13.06 -12.07
N GLU A 173 2.28 12.41 -11.45
CA GLU A 173 2.27 12.03 -10.04
C GLU A 173 2.42 13.22 -9.08
N ARG A 174 1.96 14.40 -9.52
CA ARG A 174 1.82 15.59 -8.67
C ARG A 174 0.36 15.80 -8.35
N PHE A 175 0.03 15.66 -7.08
CA PHE A 175 -1.37 15.64 -6.67
C PHE A 175 -1.86 17.00 -6.16
N ALA A 176 -3.16 17.22 -6.32
CA ALA A 176 -3.91 18.27 -5.66
C ALA A 176 -4.76 17.67 -4.53
N LEU A 177 -4.64 18.22 -3.32
CA LEU A 177 -5.50 17.91 -2.18
C LEU A 177 -6.85 18.60 -2.32
N HIS A 178 -7.90 17.84 -2.04
CA HIS A 178 -9.26 18.31 -1.88
C HIS A 178 -9.85 17.83 -0.56
N VAL A 179 -10.80 18.59 -0.03
CA VAL A 179 -11.51 18.25 1.21
C VAL A 179 -13.01 18.41 1.01
N ARG A 180 -13.80 17.45 1.50
CA ARG A 180 -15.27 17.46 1.42
C ARG A 180 -15.88 17.27 2.80
N ASP A 181 -16.88 18.09 3.11
CA ASP A 181 -17.79 17.86 4.23
C ASP A 181 -18.83 16.81 3.86
N LEU A 182 -18.72 15.63 4.46
CA LEU A 182 -19.61 14.49 4.23
C LEU A 182 -20.99 14.65 4.87
N THR A 183 -21.17 15.65 5.73
CA THR A 183 -22.48 16.01 6.33
C THR A 183 -23.30 16.85 5.35
N THR A 184 -22.66 17.77 4.65
CA THR A 184 -23.33 18.68 3.70
C THR A 184 -23.20 18.23 2.25
N GLY A 185 -22.21 17.39 1.94
CA GLY A 185 -21.82 16.99 0.59
C GLY A 185 -21.05 18.08 -0.17
N ALA A 186 -20.61 19.14 0.50
CA ALA A 186 -19.94 20.27 -0.13
C ALA A 186 -18.41 20.11 -0.08
N ASP A 187 -17.77 20.37 -1.21
CA ASP A 187 -16.32 20.54 -1.28
C ASP A 187 -15.94 21.86 -0.59
N LEU A 188 -14.90 21.80 0.24
CA LEU A 188 -14.33 22.94 0.93
C LEU A 188 -13.36 23.69 0.01
N VAL A 189 -12.96 24.89 0.41
CA VAL A 189 -12.07 25.77 -0.38
C VAL A 189 -10.60 25.35 -0.30
N ASP A 190 -10.28 24.42 0.59
CA ASP A 190 -8.95 23.89 0.82
C ASP A 190 -8.42 23.17 -0.42
N GLU A 191 -7.42 23.76 -1.07
CA GLU A 191 -6.71 23.19 -2.22
C GLU A 191 -5.20 23.38 -2.04
N ILE A 192 -4.44 22.28 -2.15
CA ILE A 192 -2.97 22.30 -2.07
C ILE A 192 -2.43 21.45 -3.21
N THR A 193 -1.66 22.06 -4.12
CA THR A 193 -1.15 21.41 -5.34
C THR A 193 0.32 21.05 -5.24
N GLY A 194 0.77 20.08 -6.05
CA GLY A 194 2.19 19.70 -6.13
C GLY A 194 2.60 18.76 -5.00
N LEU A 195 1.65 18.00 -4.47
CA LEU A 195 1.87 17.05 -3.39
C LEU A 195 2.36 15.71 -3.94
N GLY A 196 3.04 14.94 -3.07
CA GLY A 196 3.28 13.52 -3.31
C GLY A 196 2.07 12.67 -2.93
N TYR A 197 2.28 11.35 -2.89
CA TYR A 197 1.29 10.40 -2.39
C TYR A 197 1.09 10.53 -0.88
N GLY A 198 -0.10 10.13 -0.40
CA GLY A 198 -0.43 10.03 1.02
C GLY A 198 -1.07 11.29 1.59
N VAL A 199 -2.23 11.10 2.23
CA VAL A 199 -2.91 12.09 3.06
C VAL A 199 -3.59 11.36 4.22
N GLU A 200 -3.45 11.87 5.44
CA GLU A 200 -4.02 11.25 6.64
C GLU A 200 -4.56 12.31 7.61
N PHE A 201 -5.76 12.11 8.14
CA PHE A 201 -6.32 12.95 9.19
C PHE A 201 -5.63 12.68 10.53
N LEU A 202 -5.21 13.76 11.19
CA LEU A 202 -4.73 13.68 12.55
C LEU A 202 -5.88 13.50 13.56
N PRO A 203 -5.61 12.96 14.76
CA PRO A 203 -6.60 12.92 15.83
C PRO A 203 -7.21 14.29 16.11
N GLY A 204 -8.54 14.37 16.09
CA GLY A 204 -9.27 15.63 16.26
C GLY A 204 -9.90 16.16 14.97
N ASP A 205 -9.70 15.47 13.84
CA ASP A 205 -10.54 15.54 12.64
C ASP A 205 -10.62 16.94 11.99
N ARG A 206 -9.57 17.74 12.17
CA ARG A 206 -9.49 19.12 11.64
C ARG A 206 -8.14 19.48 11.03
N GLU A 207 -7.22 18.53 11.04
CA GLU A 207 -5.88 18.69 10.48
C GLU A 207 -5.58 17.45 9.63
N VAL A 208 -4.94 17.65 8.49
CA VAL A 208 -4.46 16.59 7.61
C VAL A 208 -2.95 16.68 7.47
N MET A 209 -2.29 15.53 7.54
CA MET A 209 -0.89 15.35 7.22
C MET A 209 -0.75 15.03 5.73
N TYR A 210 0.23 15.62 5.07
CA TYR A 210 0.50 15.36 3.66
C TYR A 210 2.00 15.47 3.34
N THR A 211 2.40 14.86 2.23
CA THR A 211 3.79 14.77 1.78
C THR A 211 4.07 15.75 0.64
N VAL A 212 5.22 16.44 0.72
CA VAL A 212 5.73 17.31 -0.35
C VAL A 212 6.98 16.70 -0.97
N VAL A 213 7.00 16.67 -2.31
CA VAL A 213 8.12 16.18 -3.11
C VAL A 213 9.01 17.32 -3.60
N ASP A 214 10.30 17.06 -3.78
CA ASP A 214 11.24 18.00 -4.40
C ASP A 214 11.25 17.89 -5.94
N ASP A 215 12.11 18.68 -6.58
CA ASP A 215 12.25 18.69 -8.06
C ASP A 215 12.71 17.35 -8.65
N SER A 216 13.18 16.40 -7.83
CA SER A 216 13.57 15.04 -8.23
C SER A 216 12.51 13.99 -7.89
N TRP A 217 11.29 14.41 -7.56
CA TRP A 217 10.17 13.52 -7.19
C TRP A 217 10.42 12.75 -5.88
N ARG A 218 11.38 13.21 -5.08
CA ARG A 218 11.69 12.60 -3.79
C ARG A 218 10.82 13.22 -2.70
N PRO A 219 10.07 12.43 -1.92
CA PRO A 219 9.35 12.94 -0.76
C PRO A 219 10.36 13.42 0.28
N HIS A 220 10.28 14.70 0.64
CA HIS A 220 11.31 15.35 1.44
C HIS A 220 10.74 16.17 2.61
N GLU A 221 9.43 16.39 2.66
CA GLU A 221 8.78 17.10 3.76
C GLU A 221 7.43 16.48 4.09
N ILE A 222 7.18 16.39 5.40
CA ILE A 222 5.86 16.10 5.95
C ILE A 222 5.29 17.39 6.54
N ARG A 223 4.11 17.78 6.08
CA ARG A 223 3.41 18.99 6.51
C ARG A 223 2.06 18.66 7.11
N ILE A 224 1.57 19.59 7.93
CA ILE A 224 0.21 19.55 8.46
C ILE A 224 -0.54 20.79 8.01
N HIS A 225 -1.68 20.54 7.37
CA HIS A 225 -2.66 21.54 7.02
C HIS A 225 -3.81 21.52 8.02
N ARG A 226 -4.29 22.70 8.42
CA ARG A 226 -5.51 22.83 9.21
C ARG A 226 -6.66 23.25 8.30
N ILE A 227 -7.71 22.45 8.28
CA ILE A 227 -8.85 22.64 7.38
C ILE A 227 -9.50 24.00 7.61
N GLY A 228 -9.67 24.75 6.52
CA GLY A 228 -10.20 26.10 6.43
C GLY A 228 -9.17 27.21 6.63
N ASP A 229 -7.92 26.90 6.98
CA ASP A 229 -6.84 27.89 7.10
C ASP A 229 -6.11 28.08 5.74
N ASP A 230 -5.25 29.11 5.67
CA ASP A 230 -4.43 29.38 4.49
C ASP A 230 -3.26 28.38 4.41
N PRO A 231 -3.10 27.59 3.32
CA PRO A 231 -2.02 26.61 3.18
C PRO A 231 -0.61 27.19 3.33
N ALA A 232 -0.43 28.50 3.10
CA ALA A 232 0.86 29.17 3.34
C ALA A 232 1.26 29.19 4.84
N ARG A 233 0.35 28.83 5.74
CA ARG A 233 0.59 28.72 7.20
C ARG A 233 0.83 27.28 7.66
N ASP A 234 0.81 26.32 6.74
CA ASP A 234 0.99 24.92 7.07
C ASP A 234 2.34 24.68 7.76
N ARG A 235 2.31 23.83 8.78
CA ARG A 235 3.50 23.55 9.60
C ARG A 235 4.29 22.42 8.98
N VAL A 236 5.59 22.65 8.75
CA VAL A 236 6.55 21.57 8.47
C VAL A 236 6.78 20.77 9.76
N VAL A 237 6.40 19.50 9.75
CA VAL A 237 6.61 18.57 10.87
C VAL A 237 8.00 17.98 10.79
N PHE A 238 8.42 17.56 9.60
CA PHE A 238 9.72 16.96 9.34
C PHE A 238 10.20 17.33 7.94
N ARG A 239 11.51 17.48 7.78
CA ARG A 239 12.18 17.75 6.50
C ARG A 239 13.42 16.89 6.39
N GLU A 240 13.64 16.31 5.22
CA GLU A 240 14.80 15.53 4.85
C GLU A 240 15.58 16.19 3.71
N ASP A 241 16.72 16.78 4.04
CA ASP A 241 17.55 17.53 3.09
C ASP A 241 18.58 16.65 2.35
N ASP A 242 18.83 15.42 2.79
CA ASP A 242 19.73 14.49 2.10
C ASP A 242 19.06 13.90 0.85
N PRO A 243 19.57 14.16 -0.37
CA PRO A 243 18.96 13.67 -1.60
C PRO A 243 19.02 12.15 -1.76
N GLU A 244 19.80 11.43 -0.95
CA GLU A 244 19.87 9.96 -0.97
C GLU A 244 18.77 9.30 -0.12
N MET A 245 17.89 10.09 0.51
CA MET A 245 16.96 9.62 1.55
C MET A 245 15.51 9.91 1.17
N TRP A 246 14.65 8.91 1.30
CA TRP A 246 13.22 9.01 1.08
C TRP A 246 12.52 9.17 2.43
N LEU A 247 11.56 10.10 2.48
CA LEU A 247 10.73 10.37 3.65
C LEU A 247 9.34 9.77 3.49
N ASP A 248 8.85 9.14 4.55
CA ASP A 248 7.49 8.65 4.67
C ASP A 248 6.94 8.97 6.08
N ALA A 249 5.61 9.05 6.21
CA ALA A 249 4.98 9.19 7.51
C ALA A 249 3.57 8.60 7.53
N THR A 250 3.25 7.92 8.62
CA THR A 250 1.92 7.36 8.88
C THR A 250 1.48 7.63 10.32
N ILE A 251 0.18 7.60 10.58
CA ILE A 251 -0.40 7.61 11.91
C ILE A 251 -0.46 6.17 12.42
N SER A 252 0.04 5.93 13.65
CA SER A 252 -0.03 4.59 14.26
C SER A 252 -1.49 4.12 14.38
N ASP A 253 -1.73 2.81 14.34
CA ASP A 253 -3.09 2.23 14.40
C ASP A 253 -3.90 2.73 15.60
N ASP A 254 -3.25 2.84 16.77
CA ASP A 254 -3.85 3.37 18.00
C ASP A 254 -3.98 4.91 18.03
N ARG A 255 -3.59 5.57 16.94
CA ARG A 255 -3.62 7.01 16.68
C ARG A 255 -2.86 7.85 17.70
N ARG A 256 -1.88 7.25 18.40
CA ARG A 256 -1.07 7.94 19.44
C ARG A 256 0.24 8.50 18.92
N PHE A 257 0.68 8.13 17.71
CA PHE A 257 1.95 8.58 17.14
C PHE A 257 1.80 8.94 15.66
N ILE A 258 2.59 9.92 15.20
CA ILE A 258 3.04 9.95 13.81
C ILE A 258 4.35 9.17 13.77
N VAL A 259 4.45 8.15 12.94
CA VAL A 259 5.69 7.40 12.72
C VAL A 259 6.32 7.96 11.44
N ILE A 260 7.44 8.67 11.59
CA ILE A 260 8.17 9.24 10.45
C ILE A 260 9.34 8.31 10.12
N SER A 261 9.38 7.81 8.90
CA SER A 261 10.41 6.90 8.41
C SER A 261 11.28 7.62 7.39
N VAL A 262 12.59 7.56 7.57
CA VAL A 262 13.56 8.07 6.60
C VAL A 262 14.49 6.94 6.19
N GLY A 263 14.68 6.70 4.90
CA GLY A 263 15.57 5.62 4.50
C GLY A 263 15.86 5.53 3.02
N ASN A 264 16.63 4.52 2.67
CA ASN A 264 16.90 4.08 1.31
C ASN A 264 17.09 2.56 1.29
N SER A 265 17.59 2.00 0.19
CA SER A 265 17.77 0.56 0.06
C SER A 265 18.77 -0.08 1.04
N GLU A 266 19.54 0.72 1.79
CA GLU A 266 20.59 0.22 2.69
C GLU A 266 20.34 0.48 4.17
N LEU A 267 19.54 1.49 4.53
CA LEU A 267 19.35 1.91 5.91
C LEU A 267 18.01 2.62 6.14
N SER A 268 17.55 2.59 7.38
CA SER A 268 16.39 3.32 7.89
C SER A 268 16.76 4.20 9.09
N GLU A 269 15.94 5.19 9.36
CA GLU A 269 15.90 6.03 10.55
C GLU A 269 14.44 6.37 10.85
N VAL A 270 13.91 5.89 11.97
CA VAL A 270 12.49 6.04 12.31
C VAL A 270 12.31 6.90 13.55
N HIS A 271 11.39 7.86 13.44
CA HIS A 271 11.05 8.86 14.46
C HIS A 271 9.58 8.78 14.85
N PRO A 272 9.21 7.98 15.86
CA PRO A 272 7.89 8.06 16.48
C PRO A 272 7.69 9.40 17.19
N LEU A 273 6.69 10.17 16.77
CA LEU A 273 6.31 11.45 17.36
C LEU A 273 4.99 11.31 18.12
N PRO A 274 4.98 11.44 19.45
CA PRO A 274 3.75 11.36 20.23
C PRO A 274 2.74 12.44 19.83
N LEU A 275 1.51 12.03 19.53
CA LEU A 275 0.35 12.88 19.33
C LEU A 275 -0.28 13.20 20.70
N MET A 276 0.26 14.20 21.40
CA MET A 276 -0.32 14.66 22.66
C MET A 276 -1.65 15.39 22.40
N SER A 277 -2.74 14.96 23.05
CA SER A 277 -4.03 15.64 22.96
C SER A 277 -3.92 17.09 23.50
N GLY A 278 -4.06 18.08 22.62
CA GLY A 278 -4.46 19.44 23.01
C GLY A 278 -3.38 20.54 23.05
N THR A 279 -2.11 20.27 22.79
CA THR A 279 -1.09 21.31 22.62
C THR A 279 -0.10 20.86 21.55
N GLY A 280 -0.02 21.60 20.44
CA GLY A 280 0.60 21.17 19.18
C GLY A 280 1.93 20.43 19.30
N LEU A 281 2.18 19.51 18.34
CA LEU A 281 3.39 18.67 18.22
C LEU A 281 4.65 19.35 18.79
N PRO A 282 5.08 19.00 20.02
CA PRO A 282 6.35 19.46 20.53
C PRO A 282 7.43 18.73 19.75
N LEU A 283 7.96 19.38 18.71
CA LEU A 283 9.10 18.89 17.92
C LEU A 283 10.37 18.69 18.76
N SER A 284 10.36 19.05 20.06
CA SER A 284 11.42 18.83 21.03
C SER A 284 11.45 17.41 21.63
N ASP A 285 10.39 16.61 21.45
CA ASP A 285 10.21 15.32 22.12
C ASP A 285 10.41 14.13 21.16
N ARG A 286 11.16 14.34 20.06
CA ARG A 286 11.36 13.33 19.02
C ARG A 286 12.08 12.11 19.60
N ILE A 287 11.43 10.95 19.50
CA ILE A 287 12.07 9.66 19.69
C ILE A 287 12.84 9.36 18.42
N LEU A 288 14.12 9.03 18.54
CA LEU A 288 14.92 8.44 17.48
C LEU A 288 15.23 7.01 17.88
N VAL A 289 14.76 6.03 17.11
CA VAL A 289 14.96 4.61 17.46
C VAL A 289 16.41 4.19 17.24
N LEU A 290 16.88 4.22 15.99
CA LEU A 290 18.29 4.07 15.64
C LEU A 290 18.71 5.12 14.60
N PRO A 291 19.87 5.77 14.77
CA PRO A 291 20.39 6.73 13.81
C PRO A 291 20.87 6.05 12.51
N ARG A 292 20.86 6.76 11.38
CA ARG A 292 21.34 6.24 10.07
C ARG A 292 22.72 5.59 10.09
N ARG A 293 23.62 6.06 10.97
CA ARG A 293 24.97 5.50 11.15
C ARG A 293 24.97 4.03 11.59
N ALA A 294 23.86 3.53 12.15
CA ALA A 294 23.66 2.11 12.43
C ALA A 294 23.63 1.24 11.16
N ARG A 295 23.29 1.85 10.00
CA ARG A 295 23.23 1.19 8.68
C ARG A 295 22.44 -0.12 8.69
N THR A 296 21.25 -0.08 9.26
CA THR A 296 20.33 -1.21 9.33
C THR A 296 18.97 -0.82 8.80
N LEU A 297 18.32 -1.74 8.10
CA LEU A 297 16.92 -1.63 7.71
C LEU A 297 16.05 -2.08 8.87
N TYR A 298 15.06 -1.27 9.21
CA TYR A 298 14.09 -1.60 10.25
C TYR A 298 12.82 -0.76 10.13
N ASP A 299 11.73 -1.31 10.65
CA ASP A 299 10.40 -0.69 10.75
C ASP A 299 9.94 -0.68 12.20
N VAL A 300 9.07 0.26 12.56
CA VAL A 300 8.64 0.48 13.94
C VAL A 300 7.13 0.65 14.02
N VAL A 301 6.48 -0.21 14.80
CA VAL A 301 5.06 -0.13 15.11
C VAL A 301 4.86 0.17 16.60
N PRO A 302 4.35 1.36 16.96
CA PRO A 302 3.94 1.64 18.33
C PRO A 302 2.76 0.77 18.76
N ILE A 303 2.88 0.11 19.91
CA ILE A 303 1.85 -0.78 20.46
C ILE A 303 1.63 -0.56 21.95
N VAL A 304 0.56 -1.17 22.48
CA VAL A 304 0.36 -1.36 23.93
C VAL A 304 0.42 -2.85 24.23
N ALA A 305 1.55 -3.31 24.80
CA ALA A 305 1.73 -4.69 25.23
C ALA A 305 2.00 -4.74 26.73
N GLN A 306 1.45 -5.74 27.42
CA GLN A 306 1.68 -5.96 28.86
C GLN A 306 1.38 -4.71 29.73
N GLY A 307 0.40 -3.89 29.31
CA GLY A 307 0.01 -2.65 30.00
C GLY A 307 1.01 -1.50 29.88
N ARG A 308 1.96 -1.55 28.94
CA ARG A 308 2.97 -0.51 28.70
C ARG A 308 3.02 -0.12 27.22
N SER A 309 3.41 1.12 26.96
CA SER A 309 3.68 1.57 25.59
C SER A 309 5.01 0.96 25.14
N LYS A 310 4.98 0.20 24.06
CA LYS A 310 6.15 -0.47 23.47
C LYS A 310 6.30 -0.06 22.00
N LEU A 311 7.49 -0.27 21.47
CA LEU A 311 7.78 -0.23 20.04
C LEU A 311 8.06 -1.67 19.61
N ALA A 312 7.23 -2.21 18.71
CA ALA A 312 7.56 -3.42 17.97
C ALA A 312 8.50 -3.03 16.83
N ILE A 313 9.69 -3.63 16.80
CA ILE A 313 10.73 -3.30 15.83
C ILE A 313 11.07 -4.55 15.03
N LEU A 314 10.74 -4.55 13.74
CA LEU A 314 11.22 -5.52 12.78
C LEU A 314 12.54 -4.99 12.21
N HIS A 315 13.64 -5.72 12.37
CA HIS A 315 14.97 -5.23 11.97
C HIS A 315 15.84 -6.28 11.28
N HIS A 316 16.83 -5.78 10.54
CA HIS A 316 17.85 -6.58 9.87
C HIS A 316 19.25 -6.52 10.49
N ASP A 317 19.38 -5.91 11.68
CA ASP A 317 20.64 -5.82 12.42
C ASP A 317 21.17 -7.22 12.83
N GLY A 318 22.08 -7.79 12.02
CA GLY A 318 22.57 -9.16 12.21
C GLY A 318 21.53 -10.25 11.92
N ALA A 319 20.34 -9.88 11.43
CA ALA A 319 19.19 -10.75 11.20
C ALA A 319 18.74 -10.64 9.74
N ARG A 320 19.42 -11.34 8.82
CA ARG A 320 19.17 -11.21 7.36
C ARG A 320 17.71 -11.41 6.96
N ASN A 321 17.03 -12.34 7.62
CA ASN A 321 15.62 -12.66 7.38
C ASN A 321 14.66 -11.96 8.35
N GLY A 322 15.14 -10.96 9.09
CA GLY A 322 14.36 -10.21 10.06
C GLY A 322 14.34 -10.86 11.44
N GLU A 323 14.34 -10.03 12.46
CA GLU A 323 14.04 -10.36 13.86
C GLU A 323 13.03 -9.34 14.37
N LEU A 324 12.03 -9.79 15.14
CA LEU A 324 11.02 -8.93 15.75
C LEU A 324 11.28 -8.83 17.25
N VAL A 325 11.46 -7.59 17.72
CA VAL A 325 11.69 -7.29 19.13
C VAL A 325 10.71 -6.26 19.67
N LEU A 326 10.52 -6.23 20.99
CA LEU A 326 9.88 -5.12 21.69
C LEU A 326 10.90 -4.29 22.47
N VAL A 327 10.77 -2.97 22.35
CA VAL A 327 11.51 -2.00 23.16
C VAL A 327 10.51 -1.13 23.92
N ASP A 328 10.85 -0.72 25.15
CA ASP A 328 10.01 0.23 25.89
C ASP A 328 9.99 1.61 25.20
N ALA A 329 8.82 2.17 24.92
CA ALA A 329 8.74 3.46 24.22
C ALA A 329 9.33 4.62 25.05
N GLY A 330 9.38 4.48 26.38
CA GLY A 330 10.03 5.43 27.28
C GLY A 330 11.51 5.15 27.53
N HIS A 331 12.13 4.24 26.77
CA HIS A 331 13.52 3.86 26.97
C HIS A 331 14.45 5.08 26.83
N SER A 332 15.32 5.30 27.82
CA SER A 332 16.09 6.56 27.95
C SER A 332 17.05 6.82 26.79
N ARG A 333 17.47 5.76 26.07
CA ARG A 333 18.30 5.88 24.86
C ARG A 333 17.51 6.24 23.60
N LEU A 334 16.19 6.31 23.63
CA LEU A 334 15.40 6.75 22.47
C LEU A 334 15.38 8.28 22.33
N VAL A 335 15.63 9.01 23.42
CA VAL A 335 15.73 10.47 23.41
C VAL A 335 17.20 10.86 23.17
N GLY A 336 17.51 11.35 21.96
CA GLY A 336 18.88 11.70 21.56
C GLY A 336 19.79 10.49 21.28
N SER A 337 19.21 9.41 20.72
CA SER A 337 19.81 8.08 20.63
C SER A 337 21.28 8.03 20.21
N THR A 338 22.09 7.42 21.08
CA THR A 338 23.47 7.00 20.81
C THR A 338 23.57 5.51 20.50
N ALA A 339 22.47 4.77 20.52
CA ALA A 339 22.46 3.36 20.15
C ALA A 339 22.91 3.20 18.69
N GLU A 340 23.70 2.16 18.43
CA GLU A 340 24.15 1.82 17.07
C GLU A 340 23.66 0.44 16.64
N ARG A 341 23.12 -0.33 17.59
CA ARG A 341 22.61 -1.68 17.40
C ARG A 341 21.27 -1.83 18.10
N ILE A 342 20.40 -2.71 17.61
CA ILE A 342 19.12 -2.99 18.28
C ILE A 342 19.35 -3.55 19.70
N ALA A 343 20.40 -4.35 19.88
CA ALA A 343 20.81 -4.88 21.17
C ALA A 343 21.14 -3.80 22.22
N ASP A 344 21.45 -2.56 21.81
CA ASP A 344 21.72 -1.44 22.73
C ASP A 344 20.43 -0.89 23.38
N LEU A 345 19.26 -1.30 22.91
CA LEU A 345 17.94 -0.82 23.35
C LEU A 345 17.27 -1.74 24.40
N ASP A 346 18.01 -2.71 24.96
CA ASP A 346 17.50 -3.73 25.88
C ASP A 346 16.23 -4.43 25.34
N PRO A 347 16.29 -5.02 24.12
CA PRO A 347 15.13 -5.57 23.46
C PRO A 347 14.62 -6.87 24.10
N GLU A 348 13.30 -7.05 24.12
CA GLU A 348 12.63 -8.34 24.33
C GLU A 348 12.42 -9.01 22.96
N VAL A 349 13.06 -10.16 22.71
CA VAL A 349 12.89 -10.88 21.44
C VAL A 349 11.52 -11.57 21.38
N VAL A 350 10.70 -11.23 20.39
CA VAL A 350 9.39 -11.84 20.12
C VAL A 350 9.49 -12.95 19.08
N ILE A 351 10.17 -12.67 17.97
CA ILE A 351 10.46 -13.63 16.91
C ILE A 351 11.94 -13.55 16.60
N ALA A 352 12.69 -14.57 17.00
CA ALA A 352 14.12 -14.66 16.71
C ALA A 352 14.39 -14.83 15.21
N ALA A 353 15.56 -14.38 14.76
CA ALA A 353 16.01 -14.57 13.38
C ALA A 353 15.94 -16.06 12.94
N SER A 354 15.50 -16.28 11.72
CA SER A 354 15.35 -17.62 11.11
C SER A 354 16.12 -17.73 9.81
N GLU A 355 16.68 -18.91 9.51
CA GLU A 355 17.33 -19.17 8.22
C GLU A 355 16.33 -19.51 7.10
N THR A 356 15.08 -19.89 7.45
CA THR A 356 14.09 -20.46 6.51
C THR A 356 12.81 -19.65 6.40
N GLU A 357 12.60 -18.69 7.30
CA GLU A 357 11.44 -17.79 7.29
C GLU A 357 11.95 -16.37 7.29
N ARG A 358 11.51 -15.57 6.31
CA ARG A 358 11.78 -14.15 6.25
C ARG A 358 10.58 -13.37 6.75
N LEU A 359 10.74 -12.56 7.79
CA LEU A 359 9.74 -11.58 8.19
C LEU A 359 9.68 -10.46 7.13
N LEU A 360 8.47 -10.12 6.71
CA LEU A 360 8.21 -9.12 5.69
C LEU A 360 7.66 -7.84 6.32
N ASP A 361 6.70 -7.99 7.24
CA ASP A 361 6.01 -6.86 7.85
C ASP A 361 5.42 -7.24 9.22
N VAL A 362 5.12 -6.23 10.03
CA VAL A 362 4.39 -6.33 11.29
C VAL A 362 3.37 -5.21 11.39
N ALA A 363 2.15 -5.53 11.81
CA ALA A 363 1.07 -4.56 12.03
C ALA A 363 0.38 -4.78 13.38
N HIS A 364 -0.28 -3.76 13.91
CA HIS A 364 -0.96 -3.81 15.21
C HIS A 364 -2.49 -3.82 15.04
N ALA A 365 -3.08 -5.00 15.13
CA ALA A 365 -4.53 -5.20 15.05
C ALA A 365 -5.11 -5.57 16.43
N GLY A 366 -5.66 -4.58 17.11
CA GLY A 366 -6.42 -4.72 18.33
C GLY A 366 -5.62 -5.30 19.47
N ARG A 367 -5.87 -6.56 19.76
CA ARG A 367 -5.21 -7.29 20.84
C ARG A 367 -4.03 -8.13 20.35
N HIS A 368 -3.59 -7.96 19.12
CA HIS A 368 -2.60 -8.84 18.50
C HIS A 368 -1.62 -8.07 17.61
N LEU A 369 -0.45 -8.66 17.41
CA LEU A 369 0.41 -8.37 16.28
C LEU A 369 0.03 -9.28 15.11
N VAL A 370 -0.08 -8.71 13.93
CA VAL A 370 -0.15 -9.44 12.66
C VAL A 370 1.25 -9.44 12.06
N ILE A 371 1.73 -10.61 11.65
CA ILE A 371 3.07 -10.78 11.11
C ILE A 371 2.95 -11.41 9.72
N GLU A 372 3.42 -10.68 8.71
CA GLU A 372 3.61 -11.20 7.37
C GLU A 372 5.01 -11.77 7.23
N SER A 373 5.11 -12.98 6.69
CA SER A 373 6.38 -13.66 6.49
C SER A 373 6.40 -14.45 5.20
N MET A 374 7.59 -14.73 4.68
CA MET A 374 7.82 -15.59 3.53
C MET A 374 8.43 -16.92 3.99
N ARG A 375 7.75 -18.03 3.69
CA ARG A 375 8.23 -19.40 3.93
C ARG A 375 8.21 -20.17 2.62
N ASP A 376 9.33 -20.81 2.28
CA ASP A 376 9.48 -21.56 1.02
C ASP A 376 9.03 -20.76 -0.23
N GLY A 377 9.29 -19.45 -0.24
CA GLY A 377 8.93 -18.56 -1.35
C GLY A 377 7.45 -18.13 -1.42
N LEU A 378 6.63 -18.43 -0.40
CA LEU A 378 5.23 -18.00 -0.32
C LEU A 378 5.01 -17.02 0.83
N PRO A 379 4.30 -15.91 0.61
CA PRO A 379 3.76 -15.06 1.67
C PRO A 379 2.78 -15.83 2.57
N THR A 380 2.91 -15.64 3.88
CA THR A 380 2.07 -16.25 4.91
C THR A 380 1.76 -15.20 5.98
N VAL A 381 0.65 -15.38 6.69
CA VAL A 381 0.28 -14.54 7.83
C VAL A 381 0.27 -15.37 9.11
N SER A 382 0.75 -14.79 10.19
CA SER A 382 0.57 -15.29 11.55
C SER A 382 0.15 -14.17 12.50
N VAL A 383 -0.42 -14.54 13.64
CA VAL A 383 -0.90 -13.61 14.65
C VAL A 383 -0.33 -13.97 16.01
N ARG A 384 0.07 -12.98 16.80
CA ARG A 384 0.54 -13.14 18.19
C ARG A 384 -0.27 -12.28 19.14
N PRO A 385 -0.98 -12.85 20.13
CA PRO A 385 -1.68 -12.08 21.16
C PRO A 385 -0.74 -11.16 21.93
N LEU A 386 -1.15 -9.92 22.20
CA LEU A 386 -0.34 -8.92 22.94
C LEU A 386 -0.20 -9.25 24.43
N ASP A 387 -1.09 -10.10 24.97
CA ASP A 387 -1.02 -10.65 26.32
C ASP A 387 -0.23 -11.97 26.42
N ASP A 388 0.00 -12.65 25.30
CA ASP A 388 0.84 -13.85 25.18
C ASP A 388 1.58 -13.89 23.83
N LEU A 389 2.64 -13.08 23.74
CA LEU A 389 3.45 -12.95 22.53
C LEU A 389 4.24 -14.20 22.17
N ALA A 390 4.30 -15.21 23.06
CA ALA A 390 4.93 -16.49 22.76
C ALA A 390 4.04 -17.40 21.91
N THR A 391 2.72 -17.20 21.96
CA THR A 391 1.75 -17.97 21.18
C THR A 391 1.65 -17.45 19.76
N GLU A 392 1.96 -18.32 18.80
CA GLU A 392 1.77 -18.06 17.37
C GLU A 392 0.49 -18.76 16.89
N LEU A 393 -0.41 -18.00 16.28
CA LEU A 393 -1.61 -18.48 15.64
C LEU A 393 -1.48 -18.34 14.13
N ARG A 394 -1.81 -19.40 13.38
CA ARG A 394 -1.74 -19.40 11.91
C ARG A 394 -3.09 -19.77 11.31
N PRO A 395 -3.67 -18.93 10.44
CA PRO A 395 -4.88 -19.26 9.71
C PRO A 395 -4.67 -20.51 8.85
N ALA A 396 -5.54 -21.51 8.98
CA ALA A 396 -5.48 -22.73 8.17
C ALA A 396 -6.09 -22.47 6.78
N ILE A 397 -5.25 -22.45 5.75
CA ILE A 397 -5.66 -22.38 4.34
C ILE A 397 -5.37 -23.72 3.66
N ASP A 398 -6.40 -24.37 3.12
CA ASP A 398 -6.31 -25.71 2.52
C ASP A 398 -5.82 -25.63 1.06
N GLU A 399 -4.59 -25.14 0.86
CA GLU A 399 -3.92 -25.04 -0.43
C GLU A 399 -2.39 -24.91 -0.25
N GLU A 400 -1.60 -25.65 -1.04
CA GLU A 400 -0.13 -25.65 -0.92
C GLU A 400 0.53 -24.41 -1.54
N LEU A 401 0.11 -24.02 -2.74
CA LEU A 401 0.71 -22.93 -3.52
C LEU A 401 -0.18 -21.69 -3.51
N VAL A 402 -0.39 -21.15 -2.32
CA VAL A 402 -1.22 -19.97 -2.05
C VAL A 402 -0.35 -18.86 -1.46
N ALA A 403 -0.51 -17.64 -1.97
CA ALA A 403 0.02 -16.45 -1.31
C ALA A 403 -1.05 -15.90 -0.38
N VAL A 404 -0.68 -15.59 0.86
CA VAL A 404 -1.58 -15.05 1.86
C VAL A 404 -0.98 -13.77 2.43
N SER A 405 -1.74 -12.68 2.38
CA SER A 405 -1.44 -11.41 3.02
C SER A 405 -2.60 -10.98 3.92
N SER A 406 -2.33 -10.06 4.83
CA SER A 406 -3.32 -9.44 5.69
C SER A 406 -3.94 -8.23 5.01
N ILE A 407 -5.19 -7.94 5.32
CA ILE A 407 -5.85 -6.71 4.89
C ILE A 407 -6.07 -5.85 6.13
N ASP A 408 -5.55 -4.62 6.07
CA ASP A 408 -5.67 -3.65 7.15
C ASP A 408 -7.11 -3.50 7.67
N GLN A 409 -7.25 -3.45 9.00
CA GLN A 409 -8.51 -3.34 9.72
C GLN A 409 -8.42 -2.18 10.72
N GLU A 410 -9.57 -1.65 11.13
CA GLU A 410 -9.59 -0.69 12.24
C GLU A 410 -8.85 -1.27 13.45
N TRP A 411 -8.05 -0.42 14.12
CA TRP A 411 -7.24 -0.81 15.27
C TRP A 411 -8.00 -1.66 16.29
N GLY A 412 -9.28 -1.41 16.58
CA GLY A 412 -10.05 -2.19 17.55
C GLY A 412 -10.61 -3.53 17.04
N ALA A 413 -10.29 -3.97 15.82
CA ALA A 413 -10.94 -5.10 15.18
C ALA A 413 -10.64 -6.43 15.90
N PRO A 414 -11.68 -7.21 16.27
CA PRO A 414 -11.55 -8.56 16.82
C PRO A 414 -11.46 -9.63 15.73
N VAL A 415 -11.23 -9.22 14.47
CA VAL A 415 -11.18 -10.09 13.30
C VAL A 415 -9.86 -9.90 12.57
N LEU A 416 -9.34 -10.99 12.01
CA LEU A 416 -8.26 -10.98 11.03
C LEU A 416 -8.90 -11.15 9.64
N ARG A 417 -8.60 -10.22 8.73
CA ARG A 417 -8.96 -10.35 7.33
C ARG A 417 -7.72 -10.65 6.50
N LEU A 418 -7.88 -11.59 5.57
CA LEU A 418 -6.80 -12.09 4.73
C LEU A 418 -7.21 -11.99 3.27
N GLU A 419 -6.25 -11.66 2.43
CA GLU A 419 -6.30 -11.94 1.00
C GLU A 419 -5.54 -13.23 0.73
N ALA A 420 -6.14 -14.12 -0.06
CA ALA A 420 -5.51 -15.37 -0.47
C ALA A 420 -5.75 -15.62 -1.96
N ASP A 421 -4.68 -15.69 -2.75
CA ASP A 421 -4.74 -16.00 -4.18
C ASP A 421 -3.76 -17.11 -4.56
N SER A 422 -4.00 -17.72 -5.72
CA SER A 422 -3.13 -18.74 -6.28
C SER A 422 -3.17 -18.72 -7.80
N TRP A 423 -2.31 -19.53 -8.42
CA TRP A 423 -2.30 -19.68 -9.88
C TRP A 423 -3.61 -20.23 -10.46
N VAL A 424 -4.36 -20.99 -9.65
CA VAL A 424 -5.53 -21.75 -10.12
C VAL A 424 -6.80 -21.39 -9.38
N ARG A 425 -6.77 -20.45 -8.43
CA ARG A 425 -7.94 -19.92 -7.74
C ARG A 425 -7.90 -18.40 -7.75
N PRO A 426 -9.01 -17.71 -8.03
CA PRO A 426 -9.04 -16.25 -7.99
C PRO A 426 -8.84 -15.76 -6.55
N THR A 427 -8.56 -14.46 -6.42
CA THR A 427 -8.43 -13.81 -5.12
C THR A 427 -9.63 -14.09 -4.22
N ARG A 428 -9.35 -14.55 -3.00
CA ARG A 428 -10.34 -14.78 -1.95
C ARG A 428 -10.08 -13.84 -0.79
N ILE A 429 -11.14 -13.21 -0.31
CA ILE A 429 -11.15 -12.48 0.95
C ILE A 429 -11.68 -13.43 2.02
N LEU A 430 -10.82 -13.75 2.98
CA LEU A 430 -11.13 -14.62 4.10
C LEU A 430 -11.15 -13.80 5.39
N GLU A 431 -11.97 -14.21 6.35
CA GLU A 431 -12.04 -13.53 7.64
C GLU A 431 -12.23 -14.53 8.78
N VAL A 432 -11.55 -14.30 9.89
CA VAL A 432 -11.67 -15.13 11.09
C VAL A 432 -11.72 -14.25 12.32
N HIS A 433 -12.63 -14.54 13.24
CA HIS A 433 -12.60 -13.91 14.56
C HIS A 433 -11.40 -14.42 15.35
N LEU A 434 -10.70 -13.54 16.06
CA LEU A 434 -9.42 -13.89 16.71
C LEU A 434 -9.59 -14.98 17.77
N ASP A 435 -10.69 -14.97 18.52
CA ASP A 435 -11.04 -16.06 19.45
C ASP A 435 -11.25 -17.41 18.74
N ASP A 436 -11.84 -17.40 17.54
CA ASP A 436 -12.10 -18.63 16.79
C ASP A 436 -10.80 -19.16 16.19
N LEU A 437 -9.92 -18.26 15.72
CA LEU A 437 -8.56 -18.60 15.30
C LEU A 437 -7.77 -19.23 16.46
N ALA A 438 -7.86 -18.67 17.66
CA ALA A 438 -7.25 -19.24 18.86
C ALA A 438 -7.83 -20.63 19.22
N ALA A 439 -9.11 -20.86 18.90
CA ALA A 439 -9.76 -22.17 19.04
C ALA A 439 -9.46 -23.15 17.88
N GLY A 440 -8.70 -22.74 16.87
CA GLY A 440 -8.31 -23.55 15.71
C GLY A 440 -9.34 -23.59 14.59
N ALA A 441 -10.27 -22.63 14.53
CA ALA A 441 -11.22 -22.52 13.43
C ALA A 441 -10.54 -22.02 12.14
N ALA A 442 -11.01 -22.53 11.01
CA ALA A 442 -10.60 -22.03 9.70
C ALA A 442 -11.27 -20.67 9.40
N PRO A 443 -10.61 -19.78 8.64
CA PRO A 443 -11.24 -18.57 8.14
C PRO A 443 -12.48 -18.83 7.29
N VAL A 444 -13.46 -17.93 7.40
CA VAL A 444 -14.68 -17.93 6.60
C VAL A 444 -14.45 -17.17 5.30
N LEU A 445 -14.86 -17.74 4.18
CA LEU A 445 -14.85 -17.06 2.89
C LEU A 445 -15.88 -15.92 2.89
N ARG A 446 -15.42 -14.68 2.73
CA ARG A 446 -16.26 -13.49 2.59
C ARG A 446 -16.58 -13.19 1.13
N ARG A 447 -15.59 -13.35 0.25
CA ARG A 447 -15.73 -13.13 -1.20
C ARG A 447 -14.67 -13.92 -1.94
N GLU A 448 -15.03 -14.49 -3.07
CA GLU A 448 -14.09 -14.96 -4.09
C GLU A 448 -14.34 -14.12 -5.33
N THR A 449 -13.27 -13.58 -5.94
CA THR A 449 -13.39 -12.77 -7.15
C THR A 449 -14.03 -13.61 -8.27
N PRO A 450 -15.21 -13.20 -8.78
CA PRO A 450 -15.89 -13.99 -9.79
C PRO A 450 -15.15 -13.94 -11.12
N VAL A 451 -14.90 -15.11 -11.70
CA VAL A 451 -14.39 -15.24 -13.06
C VAL A 451 -15.52 -15.80 -13.93
N LEU A 452 -16.03 -14.95 -14.82
CA LEU A 452 -17.14 -15.30 -15.72
C LEU A 452 -16.66 -16.22 -16.86
N GLY A 453 -17.59 -16.70 -17.69
CA GLY A 453 -17.25 -17.49 -18.86
C GLY A 453 -16.96 -18.98 -18.60
N GLY A 454 -17.44 -19.52 -17.47
CA GLY A 454 -17.37 -20.96 -17.17
C GLY A 454 -16.02 -21.44 -16.66
N TYR A 455 -15.22 -20.55 -16.06
CA TYR A 455 -14.00 -20.92 -15.35
C TYR A 455 -14.30 -21.92 -14.22
N ASP A 456 -13.51 -22.99 -14.16
CA ASP A 456 -13.50 -23.98 -13.09
C ASP A 456 -12.05 -24.19 -12.61
N PRO A 457 -11.72 -23.98 -11.33
CA PRO A 457 -10.37 -24.25 -10.81
C PRO A 457 -9.93 -25.71 -11.01
N GLY A 458 -10.88 -26.66 -11.13
CA GLY A 458 -10.61 -28.08 -11.39
C GLY A 458 -10.03 -28.38 -12.77
N ASP A 459 -10.11 -27.44 -13.72
CA ASP A 459 -9.51 -27.57 -15.05
C ASP A 459 -8.00 -27.30 -15.05
N TYR A 460 -7.44 -26.87 -13.91
CA TYR A 460 -6.05 -26.43 -13.79
C TYR A 460 -5.30 -27.20 -12.70
N ARG A 461 -3.96 -27.24 -12.82
CA ARG A 461 -3.06 -27.79 -11.80
C ARG A 461 -1.86 -26.87 -11.64
N ALA A 462 -1.56 -26.48 -10.40
CA ALA A 462 -0.32 -25.81 -10.03
C ALA A 462 0.64 -26.82 -9.40
N GLU A 463 1.92 -26.76 -9.78
CA GLU A 463 2.98 -27.60 -9.25
C GLU A 463 4.23 -26.75 -8.98
N ARG A 464 4.97 -27.08 -7.93
CA ARG A 464 6.29 -26.53 -7.68
C ARG A 464 7.36 -27.53 -8.09
N HIS A 465 8.26 -27.08 -8.95
CA HIS A 465 9.45 -27.83 -9.31
C HIS A 465 10.67 -27.15 -8.68
N TRP A 466 11.85 -27.74 -8.87
CA TRP A 466 13.08 -27.14 -8.36
C TRP A 466 14.18 -27.43 -9.38
N ALA A 467 14.69 -26.38 -10.02
CA ALA A 467 15.84 -26.44 -10.89
C ALA A 467 17.14 -26.38 -10.08
N THR A 468 18.24 -26.88 -10.64
CA THR A 468 19.58 -26.70 -10.05
C THR A 468 20.34 -25.69 -10.90
N ALA A 469 20.71 -24.56 -10.29
CA ALA A 469 21.52 -23.53 -10.89
C ALA A 469 22.97 -24.01 -11.14
N ARG A 470 23.76 -23.22 -11.89
CA ARG A 470 25.15 -23.59 -12.26
C ARG A 470 26.08 -23.79 -11.07
N ASP A 471 25.80 -23.13 -9.95
CA ASP A 471 26.53 -23.21 -8.69
C ASP A 471 25.98 -24.29 -7.73
N GLY A 472 24.95 -25.04 -8.15
CA GLY A 472 24.32 -26.09 -7.35
C GLY A 472 23.15 -25.63 -6.48
N VAL A 473 22.84 -24.32 -6.42
CA VAL A 473 21.70 -23.80 -5.66
C VAL A 473 20.39 -24.29 -6.28
N ARG A 474 19.43 -24.68 -5.43
CA ARG A 474 18.09 -25.08 -5.85
C ARG A 474 17.21 -23.83 -6.03
N VAL A 475 16.58 -23.69 -7.18
CA VAL A 475 15.69 -22.58 -7.53
C VAL A 475 14.28 -23.14 -7.72
N PRO A 476 13.30 -22.74 -6.90
CA PRO A 476 11.92 -23.24 -6.99
C PRO A 476 11.22 -22.76 -8.27
#